data_AF-A0AAF0IS21-F1
#
_entry.id   AF-A0AAF0IS21-F1
#
_cell.length_a   1.000
_cell.length_b   1.000
_cell.length_c   1.000
_cell.angle_alpha   90.00
_cell.angle_beta   90.00
_cell.angle_gamma   90.00
#
_symmetry.space_group_name_H-M   'P 1'
#
loop_
_entity.id
_entity.type
_entity.pdbx_description
1 polymer ?
#
loop_
_entity_poly.entity_id
_entity_poly.type
_entity_poly.pdbx_seq_one_letter_code
_entity_poly.pdbx_strand_id
1 'polypeptide(L)'
;MSTASANNVATFANGCFWGTEHIFMKHFKNKGLIKSEVGYVGGNEEKYPNPTYEQVCSKRTGYAEAAQFEFDPNQVSYAELVEFFYRSHDPTQLDGQGPDIGSQYRSAIFAHTPEQERTAQQVTQEVQSKHFDPKGERIVTTIQQLPVSALPASCCTIVSLAGVLILTVFGYGFSHNWPAFMGSTSDPKDGKAVGTTLYLSAFVYLLFTVFCIFQLGVNRRYQRIQI
;
A
#
# COMPACT_ATOMS: atom_id res chain seq x y z
N MET A 1 2.02 -15.97 -8.62
CA MET A 1 1.09 -14.83 -8.75
C MET A 1 1.93 -13.59 -8.96
N SER A 2 1.87 -13.00 -10.16
CA SER A 2 2.59 -11.76 -10.48
C SER A 2 2.13 -10.67 -9.52
N THR A 3 3.05 -10.05 -8.80
CA THR A 3 2.73 -8.87 -7.99
C THR A 3 2.65 -7.69 -8.94
N ALA A 4 1.44 -7.23 -9.24
CA ALA A 4 1.22 -6.00 -9.98
C ALA A 4 2.07 -4.86 -9.38
N SER A 5 2.75 -4.10 -10.23
CA SER A 5 3.46 -2.89 -9.80
C SER A 5 2.44 -1.85 -9.35
N ALA A 6 2.74 -1.09 -8.29
CA ALA A 6 1.85 -0.05 -7.75
C ALA A 6 1.38 0.97 -8.82
N ASN A 7 2.19 1.21 -9.85
CA ASN A 7 1.84 2.08 -11.00
C ASN A 7 0.65 1.56 -11.82
N ASN A 8 0.46 0.24 -11.85
CA ASN A 8 -0.49 -0.46 -12.71
C ASN A 8 -1.76 -0.88 -11.95
N VAL A 9 -1.97 -0.30 -10.77
CA VAL A 9 -3.12 -0.58 -9.92
C VAL A 9 -3.86 0.73 -9.67
N ALA A 10 -5.17 0.73 -9.87
CA ALA A 10 -6.06 1.87 -9.61
C ALA A 10 -7.14 1.45 -8.61
N THR A 11 -7.41 2.26 -7.59
CA THR A 11 -8.46 1.99 -6.60
C THR A 11 -9.47 3.12 -6.58
N PHE A 12 -10.75 2.78 -6.80
CA PHE A 12 -11.84 3.75 -6.89
C PHE A 12 -13.02 3.36 -6.00
N ALA A 13 -13.59 4.35 -5.30
CA ALA A 13 -14.84 4.26 -4.57
C ALA A 13 -15.86 5.21 -5.19
N ASN A 14 -16.99 4.71 -5.63
CA ASN A 14 -18.04 5.51 -6.28
C ASN A 14 -19.45 4.98 -6.04
N GLY A 15 -19.69 4.44 -4.84
CA GLY A 15 -20.96 3.82 -4.45
C GLY A 15 -20.77 2.35 -4.09
N CYS A 16 -21.81 1.55 -4.34
CA CYS A 16 -21.75 0.10 -4.17
C CYS A 16 -20.65 -0.51 -5.07
N PHE A 17 -19.68 -1.20 -4.45
CA PHE A 17 -18.53 -1.76 -5.17
C PHE A 17 -18.87 -2.81 -6.25
N TRP A 18 -20.06 -3.44 -6.20
CA TRP A 18 -20.54 -4.37 -7.23
C TRP A 18 -20.88 -3.62 -8.50
N GLY A 19 -21.49 -2.45 -8.37
CA GLY A 19 -21.75 -1.54 -9.49
C GLY A 19 -20.46 -1.01 -10.08
N THR A 20 -19.51 -0.61 -9.23
CA THR A 20 -18.17 -0.16 -9.62
C THR A 20 -17.42 -1.21 -10.43
N GLU A 21 -17.29 -2.43 -9.89
CA GLU A 21 -16.59 -3.51 -10.58
C GLU A 21 -17.29 -3.84 -11.90
N HIS A 22 -18.62 -3.98 -11.89
CA HIS A 22 -19.38 -4.34 -13.08
C HIS A 22 -19.20 -3.32 -14.21
N ILE A 23 -19.28 -2.01 -13.92
CA ILE A 23 -19.24 -0.98 -14.95
C ILE A 23 -17.84 -0.84 -15.56
N PHE A 24 -16.79 -0.95 -14.74
CA PHE A 24 -15.40 -0.95 -15.21
C PHE A 24 -15.08 -2.20 -16.02
N MET A 25 -15.45 -3.38 -15.53
CA MET A 25 -15.23 -4.63 -16.26
C MET A 25 -16.00 -4.61 -17.59
N LYS A 26 -17.25 -4.16 -17.62
CA LYS A 26 -18.02 -4.05 -18.86
C LYS A 26 -17.36 -3.11 -19.87
N HIS A 27 -16.74 -2.02 -19.43
CA HIS A 27 -16.13 -1.04 -20.32
C HIS A 27 -14.71 -1.42 -20.78
N PHE A 28 -13.90 -2.01 -19.90
CA PHE A 28 -12.46 -2.20 -20.11
C PHE A 28 -11.95 -3.64 -20.11
N LYS A 29 -12.81 -4.67 -19.95
CA LYS A 29 -12.38 -6.09 -19.94
C LYS A 29 -11.49 -6.50 -21.12
N ASN A 30 -11.70 -5.91 -22.30
CA ASN A 30 -10.88 -6.15 -23.50
C ASN A 30 -10.08 -4.90 -23.92
N LYS A 31 -9.85 -3.97 -23.00
CA LYS A 31 -9.16 -2.70 -23.24
C LYS A 31 -8.12 -2.44 -22.14
N GLY A 32 -7.40 -3.48 -21.72
CA GLY A 32 -6.29 -3.36 -20.78
C GLY A 32 -6.59 -3.62 -19.31
N LEU A 33 -7.83 -3.89 -18.87
CA LEU A 33 -8.03 -4.41 -17.51
C LEU A 33 -7.60 -5.88 -17.43
N ILE A 34 -6.74 -6.17 -16.46
CA ILE A 34 -6.18 -7.51 -16.21
C ILE A 34 -6.95 -8.21 -15.10
N LYS A 35 -7.23 -7.50 -14.00
CA LYS A 35 -7.84 -8.05 -12.80
C LYS A 35 -8.68 -7.00 -12.09
N SER A 36 -9.77 -7.43 -11.45
CA SER A 36 -10.55 -6.64 -10.51
C SER A 36 -10.66 -7.37 -9.16
N GLU A 37 -10.67 -6.60 -8.08
CA GLU A 37 -11.00 -7.06 -6.73
C GLU A 37 -11.84 -5.98 -6.04
N VAL A 38 -12.75 -6.37 -5.15
CA VAL A 38 -13.59 -5.44 -4.36
C VAL A 38 -13.32 -5.60 -2.87
N GLY A 39 -13.48 -4.53 -2.11
CA GLY A 39 -13.18 -4.53 -0.68
C GLY A 39 -13.29 -3.13 -0.06
N TYR A 40 -12.63 -2.97 1.07
CA TYR A 40 -12.74 -1.78 1.91
C TYR A 40 -11.41 -1.02 1.99
N VAL A 41 -11.46 0.31 1.86
CA VAL A 41 -10.26 1.16 1.96
C VAL A 41 -10.54 2.54 2.57
N GLY A 42 -9.51 3.20 3.09
CA GLY A 42 -9.60 4.58 3.58
C GLY A 42 -10.32 4.76 4.92
N GLY A 43 -10.42 3.69 5.73
CA GLY A 43 -11.01 3.74 7.07
C GLY A 43 -9.99 3.70 8.22
N ASN A 44 -10.49 3.58 9.44
CA ASN A 44 -9.67 3.56 10.65
C ASN A 44 -9.10 2.15 10.90
N GLU A 45 -7.93 1.89 10.35
CA GLU A 45 -7.24 0.60 10.46
C GLU A 45 -6.71 0.30 11.86
N GLU A 46 -6.41 1.32 12.67
CA GLU A 46 -6.00 1.12 14.07
C GLU A 46 -7.13 0.52 14.93
N LYS A 47 -8.36 0.96 14.68
CA LYS A 47 -9.54 0.54 15.45
C LYS A 47 -10.25 -0.66 14.82
N TYR A 48 -10.21 -0.79 13.50
CA TYR A 48 -10.91 -1.82 12.74
C TYR A 48 -9.97 -2.51 11.73
N PRO A 49 -8.96 -3.27 12.20
CA PRO A 49 -8.11 -4.03 11.31
C PRO A 49 -8.92 -5.15 10.63
N ASN A 50 -8.86 -5.25 9.30
CA ASN A 50 -9.64 -6.18 8.48
C ASN A 50 -11.17 -6.10 8.78
N PRO A 51 -11.83 -4.97 8.45
CA PRO A 51 -13.22 -4.77 8.81
C PRO A 51 -14.13 -5.79 8.09
N THR A 52 -15.10 -6.34 8.81
CA THR A 52 -16.18 -7.15 8.24
C THR A 52 -17.23 -6.27 7.56
N TYR A 53 -17.99 -6.84 6.62
CA TYR A 53 -19.08 -6.13 5.95
C TYR A 53 -20.06 -5.51 6.95
N GLU A 54 -20.45 -6.24 8.00
CA GLU A 54 -21.38 -5.77 9.04
C GLU A 54 -20.81 -4.56 9.80
N GLN A 55 -19.50 -4.56 10.06
CA GLN A 55 -18.82 -3.42 10.68
C GLN A 55 -18.83 -2.21 9.75
N VAL A 56 -18.58 -2.38 8.45
CA VAL A 56 -18.63 -1.28 7.47
C VAL A 56 -20.05 -0.74 7.33
N CYS A 57 -21.07 -1.59 7.26
CA CYS A 57 -22.48 -1.19 7.21
C CYS A 57 -22.91 -0.36 8.43
N SER A 58 -22.23 -0.49 9.57
CA SER A 58 -22.50 0.34 10.76
C SER A 58 -22.12 1.83 10.57
N LYS A 59 -21.42 2.18 9.50
CA LYS A 59 -20.94 3.54 9.16
C LYS A 59 -19.91 4.14 10.14
N ARG A 60 -19.42 3.35 11.11
CA ARG A 60 -18.51 3.80 12.17
C ARG A 60 -17.03 3.58 11.86
N THR A 61 -16.72 2.79 10.84
CA THR A 61 -15.36 2.35 10.55
C THR A 61 -14.59 3.34 9.68
N GLY A 62 -15.29 4.22 8.95
CA GLY A 62 -14.71 5.20 8.02
C GLY A 62 -14.28 4.61 6.68
N TYR A 63 -14.36 3.28 6.51
CA TYR A 63 -14.01 2.63 5.25
C TYR A 63 -15.01 2.98 4.14
N ALA A 64 -14.49 3.16 2.93
CA ALA A 64 -15.26 3.17 1.69
C ALA A 64 -15.30 1.78 1.08
N GLU A 65 -16.41 1.44 0.44
CA GLU A 65 -16.47 0.38 -0.56
C GLU A 65 -15.72 0.83 -1.80
N ALA A 66 -14.76 0.03 -2.24
CA ALA A 66 -13.93 0.33 -3.39
C ALA A 66 -13.66 -0.91 -4.23
N ALA A 67 -13.41 -0.68 -5.51
CA ALA A 67 -12.86 -1.66 -6.43
C ALA A 67 -11.42 -1.29 -6.76
N GLN A 68 -10.54 -2.28 -6.72
CA GLN A 68 -9.16 -2.22 -7.19
C GLN A 68 -9.04 -2.90 -8.54
N PHE A 69 -8.36 -2.23 -9.46
CA PHE A 69 -8.17 -2.68 -10.83
C PHE A 69 -6.68 -2.75 -11.17
N GLU A 70 -6.22 -3.92 -11.61
CA GLU A 70 -4.92 -4.07 -12.27
C GLU A 70 -5.11 -3.82 -13.77
N PHE A 71 -4.29 -2.93 -14.35
CA PHE A 71 -4.40 -2.52 -15.75
C PHE A 71 -3.05 -2.51 -16.47
N ASP A 72 -3.09 -2.70 -17.78
CA ASP A 72 -1.93 -2.57 -18.67
C ASP A 72 -1.79 -1.12 -19.15
N PRO A 73 -0.75 -0.37 -18.70
CA PRO A 73 -0.57 1.03 -19.06
C PRO A 73 -0.30 1.24 -20.56
N ASN A 74 0.03 0.19 -21.33
CA ASN A 74 0.18 0.28 -22.78
C ASN A 74 -1.16 0.25 -23.53
N GLN A 75 -2.23 -0.19 -22.86
CA GLN A 75 -3.57 -0.31 -23.45
C GLN A 75 -4.55 0.72 -22.91
N VAL A 76 -4.45 1.07 -21.62
CA VAL A 76 -5.27 2.08 -20.97
C VAL A 76 -4.44 2.89 -19.99
N SER A 77 -4.55 4.20 -20.06
CA SER A 77 -3.88 5.11 -19.14
C SER A 77 -4.67 5.29 -17.84
N TYR A 78 -3.97 5.64 -16.76
CA TYR A 78 -4.63 5.97 -15.50
C TYR A 78 -5.58 7.17 -15.65
N ALA A 79 -5.24 8.15 -16.49
CA ALA A 79 -6.11 9.30 -16.76
C ALA A 79 -7.45 8.89 -17.38
N GLU A 80 -7.45 7.94 -18.33
CA GLU A 80 -8.68 7.39 -18.91
C GLU A 80 -9.54 6.66 -17.88
N LEU A 81 -8.91 5.94 -16.94
CA LEU A 81 -9.63 5.29 -15.84
C LEU A 81 -10.28 6.33 -14.90
N VAL A 82 -9.58 7.42 -14.59
CA VAL A 82 -10.12 8.52 -13.77
C VAL A 82 -11.23 9.27 -14.50
N GLU A 83 -11.09 9.52 -15.80
CA GLU A 83 -12.15 10.15 -16.60
C GLU A 83 -13.40 9.25 -16.63
N PHE A 84 -13.21 7.94 -16.83
CA PHE A 84 -14.32 6.99 -16.79
C PHE A 84 -14.98 6.91 -15.41
N PHE A 85 -14.19 6.96 -14.34
CA PHE A 85 -14.70 7.06 -12.97
C PHE A 85 -15.71 8.20 -12.82
N TYR A 86 -15.39 9.41 -13.31
CA TYR A 86 -16.31 10.54 -13.25
C TYR A 86 -17.57 10.40 -14.12
N ARG A 87 -17.51 9.56 -15.14
CA ARG A 87 -18.66 9.26 -16.01
C ARG A 87 -19.54 8.13 -15.49
N SER A 88 -19.06 7.34 -14.53
CA SER A 88 -19.72 6.12 -14.10
C SER A 88 -20.65 6.30 -12.89
N HIS A 89 -20.69 7.48 -12.28
CA HIS A 89 -21.46 7.78 -11.07
C HIS A 89 -21.74 9.29 -10.94
N ASP A 90 -22.55 9.70 -9.98
CA ASP A 90 -22.69 11.12 -9.60
C ASP A 90 -21.59 11.48 -8.57
N PRO A 91 -20.56 12.28 -8.94
CA PRO A 91 -19.46 12.67 -8.05
C PRO A 91 -19.77 13.91 -7.19
N THR A 92 -21.01 14.43 -7.25
CA THR A 92 -21.46 15.62 -6.51
C THR A 92 -22.24 15.26 -5.25
N GLN A 93 -22.74 14.02 -5.18
CA GLN A 93 -23.45 13.49 -4.02
C GLN A 93 -22.46 13.19 -2.88
N LEU A 94 -22.57 13.95 -1.79
CA LEU A 94 -21.75 13.76 -0.60
C LEU A 94 -22.20 12.52 0.18
N ASP A 95 -21.24 11.67 0.56
CA ASP A 95 -21.44 10.47 1.38
C ASP A 95 -22.62 9.59 0.91
N GLY A 96 -22.71 9.37 -0.40
CA GLY A 96 -23.70 8.47 -0.98
C GLY A 96 -23.62 8.37 -2.49
N GLN A 97 -24.33 7.39 -3.03
CA GLN A 97 -24.55 7.25 -4.47
C GLN A 97 -25.97 6.76 -4.74
N GLY A 98 -26.80 7.59 -5.38
CA GLY A 98 -28.20 7.26 -5.63
C GLY A 98 -28.93 6.91 -4.33
N PRO A 99 -29.56 5.71 -4.23
CA PRO A 99 -30.27 5.27 -3.03
C PRO A 99 -29.33 4.82 -1.89
N ASP A 100 -28.05 4.57 -2.18
CA ASP A 100 -27.08 4.06 -1.21
C ASP A 100 -26.45 5.22 -0.43
N ILE A 101 -26.96 5.48 0.78
CA ILE A 101 -26.56 6.63 1.60
C ILE A 101 -25.66 6.19 2.76
N GLY A 102 -24.46 6.78 2.82
CA GLY A 102 -23.49 6.60 3.89
C GLY A 102 -22.06 6.86 3.44
N SER A 103 -21.18 7.16 4.40
CA SER A 103 -19.76 7.45 4.13
C SER A 103 -19.01 6.29 3.48
N GLN A 104 -19.54 5.06 3.57
CA GLN A 104 -18.98 3.92 2.85
C GLN A 104 -19.18 3.99 1.33
N TYR A 105 -20.19 4.74 0.86
CA TYR A 105 -20.53 4.89 -0.55
C TYR A 105 -20.01 6.20 -1.16
N ARG A 106 -19.15 6.92 -0.43
CA ARG A 106 -18.61 8.21 -0.87
C ARG A 106 -17.79 8.07 -2.16
N SER A 107 -17.78 9.13 -2.95
CA SER A 107 -16.87 9.27 -4.08
C SER A 107 -15.43 9.50 -3.59
N ALA A 108 -14.52 8.59 -3.89
CA ALA A 108 -13.11 8.73 -3.54
C ALA A 108 -12.17 8.02 -4.54
N ILE A 109 -10.99 8.62 -4.76
CA ILE A 109 -9.90 8.05 -5.55
C ILE A 109 -8.73 7.78 -4.59
N PHE A 110 -8.26 6.54 -4.58
CA PHE A 110 -7.17 6.09 -3.74
C PHE A 110 -5.92 5.86 -4.59
N ALA A 111 -5.04 6.86 -4.64
CA ALA A 111 -3.84 6.84 -5.46
C ALA A 111 -2.73 5.99 -4.83
N HIS A 112 -2.10 5.13 -5.62
CA HIS A 112 -1.01 4.25 -5.19
C HIS A 112 0.37 4.90 -5.30
N THR A 113 0.48 5.96 -6.12
CA THR A 113 1.72 6.72 -6.32
C THR A 113 1.47 8.23 -6.36
N PRO A 114 2.48 9.07 -6.07
CA PRO A 114 2.36 10.52 -6.20
C PRO A 114 1.97 10.96 -7.62
N GLU A 115 2.41 10.22 -8.64
CA GLU A 115 2.07 10.47 -10.03
C GLU A 115 0.57 10.25 -10.28
N GLN A 116 0.01 9.13 -9.77
CA GLN A 116 -1.43 8.89 -9.84
C GLN A 116 -2.24 9.96 -9.12
N GLU A 117 -1.78 10.44 -7.96
CA GLU A 117 -2.46 11.51 -7.24
C GLU A 117 -2.50 12.80 -8.07
N ARG A 118 -1.37 13.21 -8.66
CA ARG A 118 -1.31 14.39 -9.53
C ARG A 118 -2.22 14.24 -10.75
N THR A 119 -2.18 13.07 -11.41
CA THR A 119 -3.04 12.81 -12.57
C THR A 119 -4.52 12.82 -12.18
N ALA A 120 -4.88 12.23 -11.04
CA ALA A 120 -6.25 12.28 -10.55
C ALA A 120 -6.70 13.74 -10.31
N GLN A 121 -5.90 14.54 -9.62
CA GLN A 121 -6.19 15.95 -9.36
C GLN A 121 -6.37 16.76 -10.66
N GLN A 122 -5.50 16.54 -11.65
CA GLN A 122 -5.59 17.20 -12.96
C GLN A 122 -6.89 16.84 -13.67
N VAL A 123 -7.20 15.54 -13.82
CA VAL A 123 -8.43 15.09 -14.49
C VAL A 123 -9.67 15.58 -13.73
N THR A 124 -9.68 15.57 -12.40
CA THR A 124 -10.77 16.13 -11.60
C THR A 124 -11.02 17.60 -11.91
N GLN A 125 -9.97 18.41 -12.01
CA GLN A 125 -10.09 19.84 -12.34
C GLN A 125 -10.62 20.05 -13.76
N GLU A 126 -10.13 19.28 -14.72
CA GLU A 126 -10.60 19.32 -16.11
C GLU A 126 -12.09 18.94 -16.21
N VAL A 127 -12.48 17.86 -15.53
CA VAL A 127 -13.87 17.38 -15.49
C VAL A 127 -14.78 18.40 -14.79
N GLN A 128 -14.34 18.96 -13.65
CA GLN A 128 -15.06 20.01 -12.92
C GLN A 128 -15.35 21.19 -13.87
N SER A 129 -14.31 21.74 -14.50
CA SER A 129 -14.42 22.91 -15.37
C SER A 129 -15.30 22.65 -16.60
N LYS A 130 -15.17 21.47 -17.20
CA LYS A 130 -15.85 21.15 -18.46
C LYS A 130 -17.31 20.73 -18.27
N HIS A 131 -17.64 20.06 -17.18
CA HIS A 131 -18.92 19.35 -17.05
C HIS A 131 -19.79 19.77 -15.86
N PHE A 132 -19.21 20.36 -14.81
CA PHE A 132 -19.91 20.68 -13.57
C PHE A 132 -20.00 22.19 -13.31
N ASP A 133 -18.94 22.96 -13.60
CA ASP A 133 -18.97 24.43 -13.50
C ASP A 133 -20.10 25.06 -14.33
N PRO A 134 -20.38 24.64 -15.59
CA PRO A 134 -21.49 25.19 -16.37
C PRO A 134 -22.87 24.92 -15.76
N LYS A 135 -22.97 23.94 -14.84
CA LYS A 135 -24.20 23.58 -14.14
C LYS A 135 -24.28 24.19 -12.73
N GLY A 136 -23.21 24.82 -12.25
CA GLY A 136 -23.10 25.31 -10.88
C GLY A 136 -22.95 24.18 -9.84
N GLU A 137 -22.54 22.99 -10.26
CA GLU A 137 -22.34 21.83 -9.40
C GLU A 137 -20.87 21.69 -9.00
N ARG A 138 -20.59 21.06 -7.86
CA ARG A 138 -19.21 20.84 -7.37
C ARG A 138 -18.97 19.35 -7.11
N ILE A 139 -17.88 18.84 -7.66
CA ILE A 139 -17.34 17.51 -7.36
C ILE A 139 -16.90 17.46 -5.90
N VAL A 140 -17.39 16.46 -5.16
CA VAL A 140 -17.05 16.20 -3.75
C VAL A 140 -16.08 15.02 -3.59
N THR A 141 -15.61 14.43 -4.69
CA THR A 141 -14.67 13.31 -4.67
C THR A 141 -13.41 13.63 -3.86
N THR A 142 -13.09 12.80 -2.89
CA THR A 142 -11.83 12.92 -2.15
C THR A 142 -10.73 12.16 -2.84
N ILE A 143 -9.60 12.81 -3.11
CA ILE A 143 -8.40 12.15 -3.62
C ILE A 143 -7.46 11.96 -2.43
N GLN A 144 -7.18 10.70 -2.12
CA GLN A 144 -6.29 10.34 -1.03
C GLN A 144 -5.17 9.47 -1.58
N GLN A 145 -3.92 9.85 -1.30
CA GLN A 145 -2.82 8.94 -1.46
C GLN A 145 -2.97 7.82 -0.41
N LEU A 146 -3.04 6.57 -0.85
CA LEU A 146 -2.86 5.46 0.07
C LEU A 146 -1.50 5.63 0.72
N PRO A 147 -1.34 5.29 2.01
CA PRO A 147 -0.02 5.34 2.63
C PRO A 147 0.91 4.53 1.75
N VAL A 148 1.76 5.25 0.99
CA VAL A 148 2.90 4.65 0.34
C VAL A 148 3.61 3.99 1.49
N SER A 149 4.09 2.79 1.27
CA SER A 149 5.14 2.32 2.11
C SER A 149 6.33 3.24 1.89
N ALA A 150 6.32 4.40 2.56
CA ALA A 150 7.43 4.69 3.41
C ALA A 150 7.64 3.37 4.15
N LEU A 151 8.60 2.58 3.65
CA LEU A 151 9.58 2.02 4.56
C LEU A 151 9.65 3.07 5.65
N PRO A 152 9.15 2.80 6.87
CA PRO A 152 9.26 3.83 7.87
C PRO A 152 10.77 4.11 7.84
N ALA A 153 11.21 5.36 7.63
CA ALA A 153 12.62 5.62 7.31
C ALA A 153 13.56 5.02 8.39
N SER A 154 12.99 4.65 9.54
CA SER A 154 13.47 3.70 10.52
C SER A 154 13.87 2.29 10.04
N CYS A 155 13.48 1.77 8.88
CA CYS A 155 13.87 0.43 8.41
C CYS A 155 15.34 0.43 8.00
N CYS A 156 15.76 1.35 7.13
CA CYS A 156 17.18 1.49 6.78
C CYS A 156 17.99 2.04 7.96
N THR A 157 17.40 2.91 8.78
CA THR A 157 18.10 3.52 9.93
C THR A 157 18.28 2.52 11.07
N ILE A 158 17.30 1.67 11.41
CA ILE A 158 17.44 0.63 12.44
C ILE A 158 18.36 -0.48 11.95
N VAL A 159 18.27 -0.89 10.68
CA VAL A 159 19.22 -1.81 10.04
C VAL A 159 20.64 -1.26 10.14
N SER A 160 20.84 0.02 9.81
CA SER A 160 22.15 0.67 9.85
C SER A 160 22.64 0.88 11.27
N LEU A 161 21.79 1.27 12.21
CA LEU A 161 22.14 1.45 13.62
C LEU A 161 22.45 0.12 14.31
N ALA A 162 21.69 -0.94 14.03
CA ALA A 162 21.97 -2.28 14.52
C ALA A 162 23.28 -2.81 13.92
N GLY A 163 23.48 -2.63 12.61
CA GLY A 163 24.74 -2.95 11.95
C GLY A 163 25.93 -2.20 12.55
N VAL A 164 25.81 -0.88 12.75
CA VAL A 164 26.84 -0.05 13.39
C VAL A 164 27.10 -0.50 14.82
N LEU A 165 26.06 -0.76 15.63
CA LEU A 165 26.20 -1.22 17.02
C LEU A 165 26.91 -2.58 17.07
N ILE A 166 26.46 -3.55 16.26
CA ILE A 166 27.04 -4.88 16.19
C ILE A 166 28.51 -4.78 15.77
N LEU A 167 28.81 -4.09 14.67
CA LEU A 167 30.17 -3.93 14.18
C LEU A 167 31.06 -3.18 15.18
N THR A 168 30.51 -2.23 15.94
CA THR A 168 31.23 -1.50 16.99
C THR A 168 31.53 -2.41 18.18
N VAL A 169 30.58 -3.24 18.63
CA VAL A 169 30.80 -4.20 19.72
C VAL A 169 31.80 -5.28 19.32
N PHE A 170 31.70 -5.81 18.10
CA PHE A 170 32.68 -6.77 17.58
C PHE A 170 34.05 -6.11 17.43
N GLY A 171 34.14 -4.91 16.86
CA GLY A 171 35.38 -4.14 16.75
C GLY A 171 36.01 -3.85 18.11
N TYR A 172 35.21 -3.51 19.11
CA TYR A 172 35.66 -3.36 20.50
C TYR A 172 36.18 -4.68 21.08
N GLY A 173 35.44 -5.78 20.92
CA GLY A 173 35.85 -7.11 21.37
C GLY A 173 37.17 -7.59 20.73
N PHE A 174 37.37 -7.33 19.45
CA PHE A 174 38.64 -7.60 18.76
C PHE A 174 39.77 -6.69 19.25
N SER A 175 39.52 -5.39 19.44
CA SER A 175 40.56 -4.47 19.95
C SER A 175 41.01 -4.75 21.40
N HIS A 176 40.16 -5.41 22.19
CA HIS A 176 40.42 -5.72 23.61
C HIS A 176 40.71 -7.22 23.85
N ASN A 177 40.99 -7.98 22.79
CA ASN A 177 41.36 -9.40 22.85
C ASN A 177 40.40 -10.28 23.64
N TRP A 178 39.09 -10.05 23.51
CA TRP A 178 38.10 -10.85 24.23
C TRP A 178 38.20 -12.33 23.82
N PRO A 179 38.30 -13.28 24.78
CA PRO A 179 38.54 -14.69 24.48
C PRO A 179 37.51 -15.33 23.55
N ALA A 180 36.27 -14.84 23.56
CA ALA A 180 35.18 -15.31 22.71
C ALA A 180 35.32 -14.92 21.22
N PHE A 181 36.17 -13.94 20.90
CA PHE A 181 36.34 -13.40 19.55
C PHE A 181 37.70 -13.73 18.92
N MET A 182 38.73 -13.97 19.74
CA MET A 182 40.11 -14.13 19.24
C MET A 182 40.52 -15.56 18.88
N GLY A 183 39.62 -16.55 19.05
CA GLY A 183 40.07 -17.93 19.06
C GLY A 183 41.08 -18.20 20.17
N SER A 184 41.49 -19.45 20.33
CA SER A 184 42.52 -19.80 21.30
C SER A 184 43.87 -19.17 20.89
N THR A 185 44.45 -18.31 21.74
CA THR A 185 45.81 -17.78 21.52
C THR A 185 46.89 -18.85 21.68
N SER A 186 46.55 -20.02 22.25
CA SER A 186 47.46 -21.15 22.42
C SER A 186 47.36 -22.20 21.30
N ASP A 187 46.34 -22.16 20.44
CA ASP A 187 46.23 -23.04 19.28
C ASP A 187 45.52 -22.34 18.09
N PRO A 188 46.26 -21.92 17.04
CA PRO A 188 45.70 -21.29 15.85
C PRO A 188 44.84 -22.24 14.99
N LYS A 189 44.72 -23.52 15.36
CA LYS A 189 43.86 -24.52 14.70
C LYS A 189 42.57 -24.84 15.47
N ASP A 190 42.21 -24.07 16.49
CA ASP A 190 40.94 -24.26 17.21
C ASP A 190 39.73 -23.87 16.35
N GLY A 191 39.41 -24.73 15.39
CA GLY A 191 38.30 -24.57 14.46
C GLY A 191 36.94 -24.55 15.16
N LYS A 192 36.84 -24.99 16.42
CA LYS A 192 35.60 -24.86 17.19
C LYS A 192 35.37 -23.40 17.61
N ALA A 193 36.41 -22.68 18.04
CA ALA A 193 36.29 -21.29 18.41
C ALA A 193 35.95 -20.42 17.19
N VAL A 194 36.67 -20.60 16.08
CA VAL A 194 36.40 -19.90 14.81
C VAL A 194 35.01 -20.26 14.26
N GLY A 195 34.63 -21.54 14.34
CA GLY A 195 33.29 -22.00 13.96
C GLY A 195 32.20 -21.33 14.79
N THR A 196 32.40 -21.18 16.09
CA THR A 196 31.43 -20.52 16.99
C THR A 196 31.20 -19.06 16.61
N THR A 197 32.25 -18.32 16.28
CA THR A 197 32.13 -16.93 15.80
C THR A 197 31.37 -16.85 14.49
N LEU A 198 31.66 -17.75 13.53
CA LEU A 198 30.94 -17.82 12.25
C LEU A 198 29.45 -18.17 12.43
N TYR A 199 29.13 -19.11 13.33
CA TYR A 199 27.74 -19.46 13.64
C TYR A 199 26.99 -18.32 14.32
N LEU A 200 27.65 -17.56 15.22
CA LEU A 200 27.06 -16.39 15.86
C LEU A 200 26.77 -15.29 14.84
N SER A 201 27.71 -14.99 13.96
CA SER A 201 27.50 -14.04 12.85
C SER A 201 26.37 -14.48 11.94
N ALA A 202 26.33 -15.77 11.55
CA ALA A 202 25.25 -16.32 10.73
C ALA A 202 23.88 -16.19 11.41
N PHE A 203 23.80 -16.41 12.73
CA PHE A 203 22.57 -16.24 13.50
C PHE A 203 22.09 -14.79 13.55
N VAL A 204 22.99 -13.83 13.71
CA VAL A 204 22.66 -12.40 13.65
C VAL A 204 22.08 -12.01 12.28
N TYR A 205 22.69 -12.48 11.19
CA TYR A 205 22.16 -12.28 9.83
C TYR A 205 20.82 -13.00 9.59
N LEU A 206 20.60 -14.15 10.23
CA LEU A 206 19.32 -14.85 10.17
C LEU A 206 18.20 -14.03 10.84
N LEU A 207 18.44 -13.52 12.05
CA LEU A 207 17.48 -12.65 12.76
C LEU A 207 17.14 -11.39 11.95
N PHE A 208 18.16 -10.81 11.31
CA PHE A 208 18.00 -9.69 10.40
C PHE A 208 17.06 -10.03 9.23
N THR A 209 17.25 -11.20 8.61
CA THR A 209 16.43 -11.68 7.50
C THR A 209 14.98 -11.92 7.94
N VAL A 210 14.75 -12.51 9.12
CA VAL A 210 13.41 -12.72 9.69
C VAL A 210 12.70 -11.38 9.93
N PHE A 211 13.40 -10.38 10.45
CA PHE A 211 12.86 -9.04 10.65
C PHE A 211 12.49 -8.37 9.32
N CYS A 212 13.35 -8.46 8.29
CA CYS A 212 13.05 -7.95 6.95
C CYS A 212 11.81 -8.63 6.34
N ILE A 213 11.66 -9.94 6.51
CA ILE A 213 10.48 -10.69 6.04
C ILE A 213 9.21 -10.23 6.76
N PHE A 214 9.26 -10.00 8.08
CA PHE A 214 8.12 -9.49 8.84
C PHE A 214 7.67 -8.10 8.34
N GLN A 215 8.63 -7.21 8.07
CA GLN A 215 8.37 -5.87 7.53
C GLN A 215 7.74 -5.92 6.12
N LEU A 216 8.19 -6.83 5.25
CA LEU A 216 7.54 -7.08 3.95
C LEU A 216 6.08 -7.54 4.11
N GLY A 217 5.80 -8.34 5.14
CA GLY A 217 4.44 -8.82 5.46
C GLY A 217 3.50 -7.69 5.88
N VAL A 218 3.96 -6.78 6.74
CA VAL A 218 3.19 -5.60 7.17
C VAL A 218 2.94 -4.66 5.99
N ASN A 219 3.95 -4.42 5.15
CA ASN A 219 3.83 -3.55 3.99
C ASN A 219 2.74 -4.04 3.00
N ARG A 220 2.67 -5.36 2.76
CA ARG A 220 1.65 -5.93 1.88
C ARG A 220 0.20 -5.67 2.32
N ARG A 221 -0.05 -5.38 3.61
CA ARG A 221 -1.39 -5.12 4.14
C ARG A 221 -1.88 -3.70 3.86
N TYR A 222 -0.98 -2.72 3.86
CA TYR A 222 -1.35 -1.30 3.68
C TYR A 222 -1.63 -0.90 2.23
N GLN A 223 -1.19 -1.71 1.26
CA GLN A 223 -1.29 -1.37 -0.17
C GLN A 223 -2.48 -2.03 -0.89
N ARG A 224 -3.32 -2.78 -0.18
CA ARG A 224 -4.46 -3.49 -0.77
C ARG A 224 -5.76 -3.11 -0.09
N ILE A 225 -6.83 -3.21 -0.86
CA ILE A 225 -8.19 -3.22 -0.31
C ILE A 225 -8.31 -4.41 0.65
N GLN A 226 -9.00 -4.18 1.77
CA GLN A 226 -9.30 -5.24 2.74
C GLN A 226 -10.51 -6.01 2.20
N ILE A 227 -10.31 -7.30 1.89
CA ILE A 227 -11.35 -8.20 1.36
C ILE A 227 -11.97 -8.99 2.51
#